data_AF-A0A1V0BGM0-F1
#
_entry.id   AF-A0A1V0BGM0-F1
#
_cell.length_a   1.000
_cell.length_b   1.000
_cell.length_c   1.000
_cell.angle_alpha   90.00
_cell.angle_beta   90.00
_cell.angle_gamma   90.00
#
_symmetry.space_group_name_H-M   'P 1'
#
loop_
_entity.id
_entity.type
_entity.pdbx_description
1 polymer ?
#
loop_
_entity_poly.entity_id
_entity_poly.type
_entity_poly.pdbx_seq_one_letter_code
_entity_poly.pdbx_strand_id
1 'polypeptide(L)'
;MSKFTDRDSHMAHRRHEFLADMQDVAKKELTAYLPEPAAEMVASALTDHLATHWGGQLINIPKDYRWRLSQRDSEIYAAFNGYNHAELAQQYGLTQIHMHRLIRNIRDRLKKASDARNRDLFHS
;
A
#
# COMPACT_ATOMS: atom_id res chain seq x y z
N MET A 1 30.06 19.66 -19.83
CA MET A 1 29.42 19.87 -18.50
C MET A 1 28.02 20.47 -18.69
N SER A 2 26.97 19.67 -18.99
CA SER A 2 25.58 20.19 -19.08
C SER A 2 24.49 19.10 -19.18
N LYS A 3 24.51 18.07 -18.32
CA LYS A 3 23.43 17.06 -18.23
C LYS A 3 22.95 16.77 -16.80
N PHE A 4 23.63 17.32 -15.79
CA PHE A 4 23.34 17.03 -14.39
C PHE A 4 22.25 17.95 -13.82
N THR A 5 22.30 19.23 -14.18
CA THR A 5 21.39 20.29 -13.68
C THR A 5 19.91 20.07 -14.06
N ASP A 6 19.64 19.42 -15.20
CA ASP A 6 18.28 19.18 -15.70
C ASP A 6 17.57 18.02 -14.98
N ARG A 7 18.31 16.94 -14.65
CA ARG A 7 17.77 15.81 -13.87
C ARG A 7 17.41 16.22 -12.44
N ASP A 8 18.22 17.06 -11.82
CA ASP A 8 17.98 17.51 -10.45
C ASP A 8 16.71 18.37 -10.35
N SER A 9 16.44 19.19 -11.36
CA SER A 9 15.22 20.01 -11.46
C SER A 9 13.96 19.16 -11.62
N HIS A 10 13.97 18.19 -12.52
CA HIS A 10 12.83 17.31 -12.74
C HIS A 10 12.55 16.39 -11.53
N MET A 11 13.60 15.91 -10.85
CA MET A 11 13.43 15.16 -9.59
C MET A 11 12.95 16.05 -8.45
N ALA A 12 13.33 17.33 -8.42
CA ALA A 12 12.78 18.28 -7.46
C ALA A 12 11.29 18.52 -7.66
N HIS A 13 10.85 18.65 -8.91
CA HIS A 13 9.43 18.74 -9.26
C HIS A 13 8.65 17.52 -8.78
N ARG A 14 9.13 16.30 -9.09
CA ARG A 14 8.44 15.06 -8.68
C ARG A 14 8.38 14.88 -7.17
N ARG A 15 9.41 15.30 -6.43
CA ARG A 15 9.37 15.27 -4.95
C ARG A 15 8.30 16.21 -4.41
N HIS A 16 8.22 17.42 -4.97
CA HIS A 16 7.22 18.39 -4.56
C HIS A 16 5.80 17.90 -4.88
N GLU A 17 5.58 17.35 -6.08
CA GLU A 17 4.31 16.73 -6.47
C GLU A 17 3.93 15.58 -5.54
N PHE A 18 4.87 14.71 -5.19
CA PHE A 18 4.62 13.59 -4.27
C PHE A 18 4.21 14.07 -2.87
N LEU A 19 4.91 15.05 -2.31
CA LEU A 19 4.61 15.56 -0.97
C LEU A 19 3.27 16.32 -0.93
N ALA A 20 2.95 17.08 -1.98
CA ALA A 20 1.66 17.74 -2.12
C ALA A 20 0.51 16.71 -2.22
N ASP A 21 0.65 15.70 -3.09
CA ASP A 21 -0.35 14.64 -3.23
C ASP A 21 -0.54 13.85 -1.93
N MET A 22 0.55 13.55 -1.21
CA MET A 22 0.47 12.91 0.12
C MET A 22 -0.30 13.75 1.14
N GLN A 23 -0.06 15.07 1.18
CA GLN A 23 -0.77 15.98 2.07
C GLN A 23 -2.27 16.03 1.73
N ASP A 24 -2.61 16.13 0.45
CA ASP A 24 -3.99 16.18 -0.01
C ASP A 24 -4.75 14.88 0.29
N VAL A 25 -4.13 13.73 0.02
CA VAL A 25 -4.69 12.42 0.35
C VAL A 25 -4.86 12.26 1.86
N ALA A 26 -3.84 12.61 2.65
CA ALA A 26 -3.91 12.52 4.10
C ALA A 26 -5.04 13.41 4.67
N LYS A 27 -5.12 14.68 4.22
CA LYS A 27 -6.20 15.59 4.61
C LYS A 27 -7.56 14.99 4.27
N LYS A 28 -7.75 14.51 3.04
CA LYS A 28 -9.00 13.91 2.57
C LYS A 28 -9.45 12.70 3.38
N GLU A 29 -8.53 11.82 3.76
CA GLU A 29 -8.88 10.64 4.56
C GLU A 29 -9.16 11.01 6.03
N LEU A 30 -8.45 12.00 6.56
CA LEU A 30 -8.59 12.44 7.95
C LEU A 30 -9.89 13.22 8.21
N THR A 31 -10.44 13.93 7.21
CA THR A 31 -11.70 14.67 7.35
C THR A 31 -12.90 13.77 7.64
N ALA A 32 -12.79 12.46 7.40
CA ALA A 32 -13.81 11.49 7.82
C ALA A 32 -13.88 11.32 9.36
N TYR A 33 -12.84 11.71 10.09
CA TYR A 33 -12.71 11.48 11.54
C TYR A 33 -12.43 12.75 12.34
N LEU A 34 -11.92 13.80 11.70
CA LEU A 34 -11.49 15.05 12.33
C LEU A 34 -12.10 16.27 11.63
N PRO A 35 -12.34 17.37 12.36
CA PRO A 35 -12.67 18.66 11.74
C PRO A 35 -11.58 19.10 10.76
N GLU A 36 -11.96 19.79 9.69
CA GLU A 36 -11.05 20.17 8.60
C GLU A 36 -9.76 20.88 9.06
N PRO A 37 -9.80 21.86 9.99
CA PRO A 37 -8.57 22.50 10.46
C PRO A 37 -7.61 21.54 11.18
N ALA A 38 -8.15 20.56 11.91
CA ALA A 38 -7.35 19.54 12.59
C ALA A 38 -6.79 18.51 11.59
N ALA A 39 -7.58 18.09 10.60
CA ALA A 39 -7.13 17.21 9.54
C ALA A 39 -5.98 17.82 8.72
N GLU A 40 -6.07 19.11 8.39
CA GLU A 40 -5.03 19.85 7.67
C GLU A 40 -3.74 19.97 8.48
N MET A 41 -3.84 20.31 9.77
CA MET A 41 -2.68 20.38 10.66
C MET A 41 -1.94 19.03 10.76
N VAL A 42 -2.69 17.93 10.90
CA VAL A 42 -2.11 16.57 10.98
C VAL A 42 -1.50 16.16 9.64
N ALA A 43 -2.15 16.46 8.52
CA ALA A 43 -1.63 16.18 7.19
C ALA A 43 -0.32 16.95 6.92
N SER A 44 -0.25 18.22 7.29
CA SER A 44 0.98 19.04 7.16
C SER A 44 2.11 18.45 8.00
N ALA A 45 1.85 18.12 9.27
CA ALA A 45 2.86 17.53 10.16
C ALA A 45 3.38 16.17 9.64
N LEU A 46 2.51 15.37 9.02
CA LEU A 46 2.90 14.10 8.39
C LEU A 46 3.84 14.34 7.20
N THR A 47 3.51 15.29 6.33
CA THR A 47 4.32 15.63 5.15
C THR A 47 5.67 16.23 5.55
N ASP A 48 5.71 17.09 6.56
CA ASP A 48 6.95 17.64 7.11
C ASP A 48 7.86 16.54 7.68
N HIS A 49 7.28 15.58 8.41
CA HIS A 49 8.00 14.43 8.92
C HIS A 49 8.59 13.58 7.78
N LEU A 50 7.80 13.33 6.73
CA LEU A 50 8.29 12.60 5.55
C LEU A 50 9.46 13.32 4.87
N ALA A 51 9.31 14.63 4.62
CA ALA A 51 10.36 15.43 4.01
C ALA A 51 11.64 15.47 4.86
N THR A 52 11.51 15.58 6.19
CA THR A 52 12.65 15.68 7.10
C THR A 52 13.38 14.35 7.29
N HIS A 53 12.65 13.26 7.47
CA HIS A 53 13.25 11.96 7.83
C HIS A 53 13.66 11.11 6.62
N TRP A 54 12.95 11.29 5.50
CA TRP A 54 13.14 10.48 4.29
C TRP A 54 13.64 11.30 3.11
N GLY A 55 13.76 12.62 3.27
CA GLY A 55 14.39 13.51 2.30
C GLY A 55 15.82 13.09 1.99
N GLY A 56 16.18 13.11 0.70
CA GLY A 56 17.51 12.70 0.23
C GLY A 56 17.68 11.20 0.02
N GLN A 57 16.72 10.37 0.42
CA GLN A 57 16.74 8.93 0.15
C GLN A 57 16.08 8.58 -1.19
N LEU A 58 16.61 7.59 -1.90
CA LEU A 58 15.99 7.04 -3.11
C LEU A 58 15.08 5.87 -2.74
N ILE A 59 13.79 6.15 -2.53
CA ILE A 59 12.79 5.13 -2.17
C ILE A 59 12.06 4.67 -3.43
N ASN A 60 12.13 3.37 -3.74
CA ASN A 60 11.36 2.77 -4.83
C ASN A 60 10.04 2.23 -4.30
N ILE A 61 8.92 2.86 -4.69
CA ILE A 61 7.57 2.35 -4.41
C ILE A 61 7.15 1.45 -5.59
N PRO A 62 7.05 0.12 -5.40
CA PRO A 62 6.67 -0.78 -6.48
C PRO A 62 5.22 -0.51 -6.92
N LYS A 63 4.96 -0.48 -8.24
CA LYS A 63 3.62 -0.21 -8.81
C LYS A 63 2.57 -1.23 -8.37
N ASP A 64 3.01 -2.41 -7.99
CA ASP A 64 2.22 -3.54 -7.53
C ASP A 64 2.20 -3.67 -6.01
N TYR A 65 2.38 -2.55 -5.27
CA TYR A 65 2.26 -2.45 -3.81
C TYR A 65 0.86 -2.83 -3.31
N ARG A 66 0.53 -4.11 -3.41
CA ARG A 66 -0.62 -4.82 -2.83
C ARG A 66 -0.10 -5.69 -1.69
N TRP A 67 0.77 -5.12 -0.86
CA TRP A 67 1.53 -5.89 0.14
C TRP A 67 0.73 -6.21 1.40
N ARG A 68 -0.42 -5.56 1.62
CA ARG A 68 -1.37 -5.99 2.65
C ARG A 68 -2.50 -6.77 2.00
N LEU A 69 -2.71 -8.00 2.47
CA LEU A 69 -4.07 -8.54 2.47
C LEU A 69 -4.93 -7.46 3.11
N SER A 70 -5.96 -7.01 2.41
CA SER A 70 -6.94 -6.17 3.09
C SER A 70 -7.45 -6.95 4.30
N GLN A 71 -7.88 -6.25 5.36
CA GLN A 71 -8.46 -6.91 6.52
C GLN A 71 -9.57 -7.89 6.10
N ARG A 72 -10.39 -7.44 5.14
CA ARG A 72 -11.40 -8.23 4.45
C ARG A 72 -10.84 -9.48 3.75
N ASP A 73 -9.73 -9.40 3.02
CA ASP A 73 -9.13 -10.56 2.36
C ASP A 73 -8.66 -11.60 3.39
N SER A 74 -8.09 -11.13 4.51
CA SER A 74 -7.64 -12.01 5.60
C SER A 74 -8.82 -12.73 6.27
N GLU A 75 -9.92 -12.03 6.50
CA GLU A 75 -11.16 -12.59 7.05
C GLU A 75 -11.78 -13.64 6.10
N ILE A 76 -11.89 -13.30 4.81
CA ILE A 76 -12.41 -14.22 3.79
C ILE A 76 -11.55 -15.49 3.73
N TYR A 77 -10.22 -15.35 3.79
CA TYR A 77 -9.32 -16.49 3.77
C TYR A 77 -9.39 -17.33 5.06
N ALA A 78 -9.54 -16.70 6.22
CA ALA A 78 -9.70 -17.41 7.49
C ALA A 78 -11.02 -18.20 7.54
N ALA A 79 -12.09 -17.67 6.94
CA ALA A 79 -13.39 -18.34 6.83
C ALA A 79 -13.45 -19.41 5.71
N PHE A 80 -12.39 -19.52 4.88
CA PHE A 80 -12.37 -20.44 3.75
C PHE A 80 -11.97 -21.86 4.16
N ASN A 81 -12.84 -22.83 3.88
CA ASN A 81 -12.65 -24.24 4.28
C ASN A 81 -12.24 -25.17 3.13
N GLY A 82 -12.01 -24.64 1.92
CA GLY A 82 -11.65 -25.42 0.73
C GLY A 82 -12.79 -25.58 -0.28
N TYR A 83 -14.04 -25.62 0.19
CA TYR A 83 -15.21 -25.96 -0.64
C TYR A 83 -16.29 -24.88 -0.63
N ASN A 84 -16.30 -23.98 0.36
CA ASN A 84 -17.34 -22.96 0.58
C ASN A 84 -17.22 -21.69 -0.30
N HIS A 85 -16.73 -21.79 -1.54
CA HIS A 85 -16.58 -20.63 -2.42
C HIS A 85 -17.91 -19.94 -2.74
N ALA A 86 -18.97 -20.73 -2.96
CA ALA A 86 -20.30 -20.21 -3.27
C ALA A 86 -20.91 -19.44 -2.08
N GLU A 87 -20.76 -19.99 -0.88
CA GLU A 87 -21.26 -19.40 0.36
C GLU A 87 -20.53 -18.10 0.69
N LEU A 88 -19.20 -18.08 0.62
CA LEU A 88 -18.41 -16.87 0.83
C LEU A 88 -18.70 -15.81 -0.25
N ALA A 89 -18.88 -16.23 -1.50
CA ALA A 89 -19.23 -15.30 -2.57
C ALA A 89 -20.55 -14.59 -2.26
N GLN A 90 -21.57 -15.32 -1.79
CA GLN A 90 -22.84 -14.73 -1.37
C GLN A 90 -22.67 -13.82 -0.14
N GLN A 91 -21.95 -14.27 0.90
CA GLN A 91 -21.76 -13.52 2.15
C GLN A 91 -21.04 -12.18 1.92
N TYR A 92 -20.07 -12.15 1.02
CA TYR A 92 -19.25 -10.96 0.74
C TYR A 92 -19.67 -10.19 -0.52
N GLY A 93 -20.83 -10.53 -1.12
CA GLY A 93 -21.38 -9.84 -2.30
C GLY A 93 -20.49 -9.94 -3.54
N LEU A 94 -19.77 -11.05 -3.72
CA LEU A 94 -18.89 -11.31 -4.84
C LEU A 94 -19.45 -12.40 -5.76
N THR A 95 -18.95 -12.44 -7.00
CA THR A 95 -19.20 -13.60 -7.87
C THR A 95 -18.31 -14.78 -7.47
N GLN A 96 -18.77 -16.01 -7.69
CA GLN A 96 -17.97 -17.20 -7.36
C GLN A 96 -16.61 -17.21 -8.08
N ILE A 97 -16.56 -16.75 -9.34
CA ILE A 97 -15.32 -16.59 -10.12
C ILE A 97 -14.35 -15.62 -9.42
N HIS A 98 -14.85 -14.49 -8.91
CA HIS A 98 -14.02 -13.55 -8.14
C HIS A 98 -13.54 -14.17 -6.83
N MET A 99 -14.38 -14.94 -6.14
CA MET A 99 -13.99 -15.64 -4.91
C MET A 99 -12.84 -16.63 -5.16
N HIS A 100 -12.95 -17.47 -6.20
CA HIS A 100 -11.86 -18.37 -6.60
C HIS A 100 -10.55 -17.63 -6.91
N ARG A 101 -10.63 -16.49 -7.63
CA ARG A 101 -9.46 -15.67 -7.94
C ARG A 101 -8.85 -15.05 -6.70
N LEU A 102 -9.68 -14.55 -5.79
CA LEU A 102 -9.26 -13.96 -4.52
C LEU A 102 -8.50 -15.00 -3.68
N ILE A 103 -9.09 -16.16 -3.41
CA ILE A 103 -8.43 -17.23 -2.62
C ILE A 103 -7.12 -17.69 -3.26
N ARG A 104 -7.08 -17.86 -4.59
CA ARG A 104 -5.84 -18.20 -5.32
C ARG A 104 -4.75 -17.15 -5.11
N ASN A 105 -5.09 -15.87 -5.28
CA ASN A 105 -4.15 -14.77 -5.09
C ASN A 105 -3.62 -14.72 -3.65
N ILE A 106 -4.46 -14.99 -2.64
CA ILE A 106 -4.03 -15.04 -1.24
C ILE A 106 -3.03 -16.19 -1.01
N ARG A 107 -3.31 -17.39 -1.55
CA ARG A 107 -2.39 -18.55 -1.46
C ARG A 107 -1.04 -18.27 -2.11
N ASP A 108 -1.04 -17.69 -3.31
CA ASP A 108 0.19 -17.35 -4.02
C ASP A 108 1.02 -16.31 -3.25
N ARG A 109 0.36 -15.36 -2.58
CA ARG A 109 1.01 -14.38 -1.70
C ARG A 109 1.61 -15.04 -0.46
N LEU A 110 0.89 -15.93 0.21
CA LEU A 110 1.38 -16.66 1.39
C LEU A 110 2.59 -17.54 1.05
N LYS A 111 2.55 -18.21 -0.11
CA LYS A 111 3.68 -19.01 -0.60
C LYS A 111 4.93 -18.16 -0.83
N LYS A 112 4.81 -17.03 -1.54
CA LYS A 112 5.92 -16.09 -1.76
C LYS A 112 6.50 -15.53 -0.45
N ALA A 113 5.63 -15.23 0.53
CA ALA A 113 6.07 -14.75 1.84
C ALA A 113 6.83 -15.82 2.64
N SER A 114 6.40 -17.08 2.55
CA SER A 114 7.11 -18.22 3.15
C SER A 114 8.46 -18.48 2.48
N ASP A 115 8.51 -18.42 1.14
CA ASP A 115 9.73 -18.64 0.37
C ASP A 115 10.79 -17.55 0.64
N ALA A 116 10.37 -16.30 0.85
CA ALA A 116 11.28 -15.22 1.24
C ALA A 116 11.87 -15.46 2.64
N ARG A 117 11.04 -15.83 3.62
CA ARG A 117 11.49 -16.13 4.99
C ARG A 117 12.48 -17.29 5.05
N ASN A 118 12.22 -18.38 4.31
CA ASN A 118 13.14 -19.52 4.28
C ASN A 118 14.50 -19.17 3.67
N ARG A 119 14.58 -18.26 2.69
CA ARG A 119 15.87 -17.85 2.12
C ARG A 119 16.74 -17.11 3.14
N ASP A 120 16.15 -16.26 3.97
CA ASP A 120 16.89 -15.47 4.97
C ASP A 120 17.51 -16.36 6.07
N LEU A 121 16.88 -17.50 6.40
CA LEU A 121 17.36 -18.47 7.38
C LEU A 121 18.60 -19.29 6.94
N PHE A 122 18.91 -19.35 5.64
CA PHE A 122 20.03 -20.13 5.10
C PHE A 122 21.22 -19.25 4.64
N HIS A 123 21.20 -17.94 4.92
CA HIS A 123 22.27 -17.00 4.55
C HIS A 123 22.93 -16.32 5.77
N SER A 124 22.89 -16.95 6.95
CA SER A 124 23.61 -16.51 8.17
C SER A 124 24.81 -17.40 8.46
#